data_AF-A0A353PSZ2-F1
#
_entry.id   AF-A0A353PSZ2-F1
#
_cell.length_a   1.000
_cell.length_b   1.000
_cell.length_c   1.000
_cell.angle_alpha   90.00
_cell.angle_beta   90.00
_cell.angle_gamma   90.00
#
_symmetry.space_group_name_H-M   'P 1'
#
loop_
_entity.id
_entity.type
_entity.pdbx_description
1 polymer ?
#
loop_
_entity_poly.entity_id
_entity_poly.type
_entity_poly.pdbx_seq_one_letter_code
_entity_poly.pdbx_strand_id
1 'polypeptide(L)'
;MKENNKNYYPVLEDVSDYAEMEKQCQTLAKKTVLWVLPWNAVSLNEADTYDEAYLAHVKTIFSIAEGYSLKILLTPELTLFSLPSWVMQELNRVKLNEESIRFECPYQSRNETDQACLFTFFLALFFLGNDLFPEIKHEGESIQDFLQEQCIFAMKHAARRLKKNTNIEGFYFSKMLSEEFIYSYIKDIHSIQLKNNERSEKLVISPELIKTKVDDFKLCFKNEIIKKHDHFVFKSDTN
;
A
#
# COMPACT_ATOMS: atom_id res chain seq x y z
N MET A 1 -7.92 30.42 -17.22
CA MET A 1 -7.22 29.59 -16.22
C MET A 1 -8.26 28.85 -15.41
N LYS A 2 -8.42 27.54 -15.59
CA LYS A 2 -9.22 26.74 -14.66
C LYS A 2 -8.31 26.43 -13.49
N GLU A 3 -8.59 26.99 -12.32
CA GLU A 3 -7.99 26.56 -11.06
C GLU A 3 -8.37 25.09 -10.87
N ASN A 4 -7.43 24.19 -11.13
CA ASN A 4 -7.52 22.81 -10.69
C ASN A 4 -7.39 22.84 -9.16
N ASN A 5 -8.51 23.05 -8.46
CA ASN A 5 -8.62 22.82 -7.01
C ASN A 5 -8.46 21.31 -6.77
N LYS A 6 -7.22 20.82 -6.80
CA LYS A 6 -6.88 19.56 -6.14
C LYS A 6 -7.07 19.80 -4.66
N ASN A 7 -8.12 19.22 -4.07
CA ASN A 7 -8.33 19.22 -2.64
C ASN A 7 -7.21 18.39 -1.98
N TYR A 8 -6.07 19.03 -1.73
CA TYR A 8 -5.00 18.44 -0.93
C TYR A 8 -5.43 18.50 0.53
N TYR A 9 -5.88 17.35 1.04
CA TYR A 9 -6.01 17.16 2.47
C TYR A 9 -4.61 17.30 3.09
N PRO A 10 -4.41 18.14 4.12
CA PRO A 10 -3.13 18.23 4.82
C PRO A 10 -2.83 16.90 5.53
N VAL A 11 -1.54 16.57 5.65
CA VAL A 11 -1.09 15.41 6.42
C VAL A 11 -0.99 15.81 7.89
N LEU A 12 -1.50 14.95 8.77
CA LEU A 12 -1.19 15.01 10.21
C LEU A 12 0.02 14.11 10.43
N GLU A 13 1.14 14.69 10.86
CA GLU A 13 2.41 13.98 10.96
C GLU A 13 2.49 13.17 12.25
N ASP A 14 3.04 11.96 12.17
CA ASP A 14 3.30 11.15 13.34
C ASP A 14 4.47 11.72 14.16
N VAL A 15 4.20 12.06 15.41
CA VAL A 15 5.18 12.59 16.35
C VAL A 15 5.01 11.92 17.70
N SER A 16 6.14 11.64 18.36
CA SER A 16 6.14 11.04 19.71
C SER A 16 5.90 12.06 20.83
N ASP A 17 6.06 13.36 20.54
CA ASP A 17 5.80 14.44 21.49
C ASP A 17 4.36 14.95 21.35
N TYR A 18 3.55 14.73 22.38
CA TYR A 18 2.14 15.15 22.37
C TYR A 18 1.95 16.67 22.41
N ALA A 19 2.92 17.45 22.89
CA ALA A 19 2.83 18.91 22.82
C ALA A 19 2.97 19.41 21.36
N GLU A 20 3.84 18.78 20.57
CA GLU A 20 3.94 19.10 19.14
C GLU A 20 2.69 18.60 18.39
N MET A 21 2.13 17.44 18.77
CA MET A 21 0.86 16.97 18.21
C MET A 21 -0.30 17.94 18.48
N GLU A 22 -0.41 18.49 19.69
CA GLU A 22 -1.43 19.50 20.02
C GLU A 22 -1.30 20.75 19.15
N LYS A 23 -0.08 21.22 18.91
CA LYS A 23 0.21 22.37 18.05
C LYS A 23 -0.17 22.11 16.58
N GLN A 24 0.12 20.90 16.07
CA GLN A 24 -0.36 20.49 14.74
C GLN A 24 -1.89 20.48 14.68
N CYS A 25 -2.54 19.87 15.67
CA CYS A 25 -4.00 19.80 15.75
C CYS A 25 -4.65 21.19 15.84
N GLN A 26 -4.06 22.12 16.60
CA GLN A 26 -4.53 23.50 16.68
C GLN A 26 -4.46 24.21 15.32
N THR A 27 -3.38 23.99 14.57
CA THR A 27 -3.18 24.57 13.23
C THR A 27 -4.14 23.98 12.18
N LEU A 28 -4.50 22.70 12.36
CA LEU A 28 -5.37 21.93 11.48
C LEU A 28 -6.82 21.84 11.97
N ALA A 29 -7.19 22.59 13.00
CA ALA A 29 -8.49 22.49 13.67
C ALA A 29 -9.66 22.50 12.68
N LYS A 30 -10.62 21.59 12.89
CA LYS A 30 -11.84 21.40 12.08
C LYS A 30 -11.60 20.97 10.62
N LYS A 31 -10.37 20.66 10.22
CA LYS A 31 -10.06 20.16 8.87
C LYS A 31 -10.20 18.64 8.78
N THR A 32 -10.34 18.16 7.56
CA THR A 32 -10.07 16.76 7.23
C THR A 32 -8.59 16.62 6.89
N VAL A 33 -7.92 15.64 7.49
CA VAL A 33 -6.48 15.39 7.38
C VAL A 33 -6.22 13.96 6.92
N LEU A 34 -5.07 13.73 6.29
CA LEU A 34 -4.57 12.41 5.99
C LEU A 34 -3.68 11.93 7.13
N TRP A 35 -3.89 10.69 7.55
CA TRP A 35 -2.94 9.96 8.38
C TRP A 35 -2.31 8.85 7.54
N VAL A 36 -1.02 8.97 7.25
CA VAL A 36 -0.29 7.95 6.51
C VAL A 36 -0.11 6.72 7.41
N LEU A 37 -0.49 5.55 6.91
CA LEU A 37 -0.30 4.26 7.57
C LEU A 37 0.72 3.44 6.80
N PRO A 38 2.02 3.54 7.13
CA PRO A 38 3.04 2.64 6.61
C PRO A 38 2.72 1.19 6.99
N TRP A 39 2.76 0.28 6.03
CA TRP A 39 2.44 -1.13 6.28
C TRP A 39 3.37 -1.76 7.33
N ASN A 40 4.66 -1.40 7.32
CA ASN A 40 5.66 -1.81 8.31
C ASN A 40 5.54 -1.15 9.70
N ALA A 41 4.81 -0.04 9.82
CA ALA A 41 4.47 0.51 11.13
C ALA A 41 3.33 -0.28 11.77
N VAL A 42 2.43 -0.83 10.96
CA VAL A 42 1.29 -1.64 11.43
C VAL A 42 1.66 -3.10 11.63
N SER A 43 2.48 -3.68 10.75
CA SER A 43 2.87 -5.09 10.78
C SER A 43 4.27 -5.28 11.33
N LEU A 44 4.48 -6.32 12.13
CA LEU A 44 5.78 -6.67 12.67
C LEU A 44 6.58 -7.52 11.66
N ASN A 45 7.46 -8.38 12.17
CA ASN A 45 8.44 -9.14 11.38
C ASN A 45 7.87 -10.40 10.72
N GLU A 46 6.58 -10.71 10.91
CA GLU A 46 5.92 -11.88 10.34
C GLU A 46 4.53 -11.50 9.82
N ALA A 47 4.01 -12.29 8.85
CA ALA A 47 2.62 -12.21 8.42
C ALA A 47 1.66 -12.36 9.61
N ASP A 48 0.53 -11.66 9.57
CA ASP A 48 -0.49 -11.66 10.64
C ASP A 48 -0.03 -11.24 12.05
N THR A 49 1.16 -10.64 12.17
CA THR A 49 1.64 -10.05 13.42
C THR A 49 1.62 -8.52 13.33
N TYR A 50 1.08 -7.85 14.35
CA TYR A 50 0.81 -6.41 14.32
C TYR A 50 1.42 -5.67 15.50
N ASP A 51 1.85 -4.43 15.26
CA ASP A 51 2.42 -3.57 16.29
C ASP A 51 1.30 -2.89 17.11
N GLU A 52 0.89 -3.57 18.18
CA GLU A 52 -0.12 -3.05 19.11
C GLU A 52 0.34 -1.80 19.88
N ALA A 53 1.65 -1.60 20.05
CA ALA A 53 2.18 -0.43 20.74
C ALA A 53 2.07 0.80 19.83
N TYR A 54 2.45 0.67 18.55
CA TYR A 54 2.21 1.69 17.53
C TYR A 54 0.72 2.04 17.44
N LEU A 55 -0.17 1.06 17.31
CA LEU A 55 -1.61 1.33 17.21
C LEU A 55 -2.20 1.96 18.48
N ALA A 56 -1.64 1.67 19.66
CA ALA A 56 -2.02 2.34 20.90
C ALA A 56 -1.57 3.81 20.92
N HIS A 57 -0.37 4.11 20.40
CA HIS A 57 0.12 5.48 20.22
C HIS A 57 -0.74 6.27 19.23
N VAL A 58 -1.01 5.72 18.04
CA VAL A 58 -1.90 6.34 17.03
C VAL A 58 -3.28 6.64 17.61
N LYS A 59 -3.83 5.70 18.40
CA LYS A 59 -5.11 5.89 19.08
C LYS A 59 -5.09 7.12 20.01
N THR A 60 -4.01 7.33 20.75
CA THR A 60 -3.83 8.49 21.63
C THR A 60 -3.76 9.78 20.82
N ILE A 61 -2.97 9.80 19.74
CA ILE A 61 -2.90 10.94 18.82
C ILE A 61 -4.30 11.29 18.29
N PHE A 62 -5.07 10.29 17.87
CA PHE A 62 -6.41 10.54 17.33
C PHE A 62 -7.38 11.07 18.38
N SER A 63 -7.23 10.67 19.65
CA SER A 63 -8.00 11.25 20.76
C SER A 63 -7.64 12.72 21.00
N ILE A 64 -6.37 13.11 20.85
CA ILE A 64 -5.98 14.52 20.87
C ILE A 64 -6.64 15.26 19.70
N ALA A 65 -6.50 14.75 18.48
CA ALA A 65 -7.06 15.35 17.26
C ALA A 65 -8.59 15.50 17.31
N GLU A 66 -9.29 14.59 17.97
CA GLU A 66 -10.74 14.64 18.21
C GLU A 66 -11.13 15.88 19.03
N GLY A 67 -10.33 16.28 20.02
CA GLY A 67 -10.51 17.51 20.80
C GLY A 67 -10.49 18.79 19.96
N TYR A 68 -9.85 18.75 18.79
CA TYR A 68 -9.78 19.86 17.83
C TYR A 68 -10.74 19.69 16.64
N SER A 69 -11.65 18.71 16.71
CA SER A 69 -12.64 18.40 15.67
C SER A 69 -12.02 18.08 14.31
N LEU A 70 -10.79 17.55 14.28
CA LEU A 70 -10.22 17.05 13.02
C LEU A 70 -11.01 15.82 12.57
N LYS A 71 -11.03 15.60 11.26
CA LYS A 71 -11.54 14.38 10.62
C LYS A 71 -10.36 13.68 9.96
N ILE A 72 -10.25 12.37 10.10
CA ILE A 72 -9.06 11.61 9.70
C ILE A 72 -9.42 10.62 8.61
N LEU A 73 -8.65 10.64 7.53
CA LEU A 73 -8.64 9.60 6.50
C LEU A 73 -7.34 8.81 6.60
N LEU A 74 -7.46 7.51 6.83
CA LEU A 74 -6.34 6.59 6.89
C LEU A 74 -5.82 6.35 5.46
N THR A 75 -4.52 6.54 5.25
CA THR A 75 -3.89 6.44 3.93
C THR A 75 -2.88 5.30 3.93
N PRO A 76 -3.23 4.10 3.42
CA PRO A 76 -2.29 2.99 3.35
C PRO A 76 -1.10 3.34 2.48
N GLU A 77 0.10 3.02 2.94
CA GLU A 77 1.33 3.30 2.22
C GLU A 77 2.12 2.02 1.96
N LEU A 78 2.43 1.77 0.68
CA LEU A 78 3.16 0.59 0.19
C LEU A 78 4.40 1.02 -0.58
N THR A 79 5.05 2.13 -0.20
CA THR A 79 6.37 2.46 -0.75
C THR A 79 7.37 1.40 -0.30
N LEU A 80 8.51 1.28 -0.98
CA LEU A 80 9.56 0.35 -0.59
C LEU A 80 9.96 0.47 0.90
N PHE A 81 9.97 1.70 1.45
CA PHE A 81 10.32 1.96 2.85
C PHE A 81 9.18 1.71 3.83
N SER A 82 7.97 1.51 3.33
CA SER A 82 6.77 1.21 4.10
C SER A 82 6.46 -0.30 4.07
N LEU A 83 7.21 -1.12 3.32
CA LEU A 83 7.01 -2.58 3.28
C LEU A 83 7.56 -3.25 4.54
N PRO A 84 6.82 -4.19 5.15
CA PRO A 84 7.33 -5.01 6.25
C PRO A 84 8.60 -5.78 5.87
N SER A 85 9.45 -6.07 6.85
CA SER A 85 10.72 -6.78 6.64
C SER A 85 10.51 -8.17 6.03
N TRP A 86 9.44 -8.87 6.39
CA TRP A 86 9.09 -10.17 5.82
C TRP A 86 8.70 -10.10 4.35
N VAL A 87 8.09 -9.00 3.88
CA VAL A 87 7.82 -8.80 2.44
C VAL A 87 9.16 -8.74 1.71
N MET A 88 10.13 -8.01 2.24
CA MET A 88 11.47 -7.93 1.65
C MET A 88 12.19 -9.29 1.63
N GLN A 89 12.00 -10.10 2.67
CA GLN A 89 12.52 -11.47 2.71
C GLN A 89 11.85 -12.35 1.66
N GLU A 90 10.53 -12.24 1.47
CA GLU A 90 9.80 -12.95 0.42
C GLU A 90 10.26 -12.54 -0.98
N LEU A 91 10.42 -11.24 -1.24
CA LEU A 91 10.95 -10.76 -2.53
C LEU A 91 12.35 -11.32 -2.81
N ASN A 92 13.22 -11.36 -1.79
CA ASN A 92 14.55 -11.95 -1.91
C ASN A 92 14.49 -13.47 -2.10
N ARG A 93 13.60 -14.18 -1.38
CA ARG A 93 13.36 -15.61 -1.53
C ARG A 93 12.97 -15.94 -2.96
N VAL A 94 12.00 -15.21 -3.52
CA VAL A 94 11.56 -15.39 -4.91
C VAL A 94 12.72 -15.10 -5.86
N LYS A 95 13.48 -14.02 -5.66
CA LYS A 95 14.64 -13.68 -6.51
C LYS A 95 15.76 -14.73 -6.47
N LEU A 96 15.98 -15.40 -5.33
CA LEU A 96 17.07 -16.37 -5.13
C LEU A 96 16.69 -17.80 -5.51
N ASN A 97 15.50 -18.26 -5.12
CA ASN A 97 15.09 -19.65 -5.32
C ASN A 97 14.60 -19.92 -6.74
N GLU A 98 14.14 -18.88 -7.41
CA GLU A 98 13.82 -18.95 -8.82
C GLU A 98 15.05 -18.54 -9.63
N GLU A 99 16.08 -19.40 -9.66
CA GLU A 99 17.32 -19.19 -10.47
C GLU A 99 17.03 -18.86 -11.95
N SER A 100 15.82 -19.18 -12.41
CA SER A 100 15.32 -18.82 -13.74
C SER A 100 14.80 -17.41 -13.87
N ILE A 101 14.31 -16.77 -12.79
CA ILE A 101 13.81 -15.40 -12.83
C ILE A 101 14.98 -14.42 -13.02
N ARG A 102 15.42 -14.29 -14.27
CA ARG A 102 16.13 -13.09 -14.70
C ARG A 102 15.08 -12.01 -14.88
N PHE A 103 14.93 -11.21 -13.82
CA PHE A 103 14.23 -9.95 -13.93
C PHE A 103 15.06 -9.05 -14.86
N GLU A 104 14.75 -9.06 -16.17
CA GLU A 104 15.23 -8.05 -17.10
C GLU A 104 14.51 -6.75 -16.75
N CYS A 105 14.86 -6.18 -15.59
CA CYS A 105 14.52 -4.81 -15.27
C CYS A 105 15.23 -3.96 -16.32
N PRO A 106 14.54 -3.05 -17.03
CA PRO A 106 15.21 -2.07 -17.89
C PRO A 106 16.29 -1.28 -17.12
N TYR A 107 16.14 -1.21 -15.80
CA TYR A 107 17.00 -0.52 -14.86
C TYR A 107 18.31 -1.24 -14.54
N GLN A 108 18.55 -2.50 -14.95
CA GLN A 108 19.91 -3.07 -14.85
C GLN A 108 20.92 -2.37 -15.78
N SER A 109 20.45 -1.58 -16.76
CA SER A 109 21.31 -0.85 -17.71
C SER A 109 21.69 0.57 -17.26
N ARG A 110 21.15 1.06 -16.14
CA ARG A 110 21.48 2.36 -15.57
C ARG A 110 21.86 2.13 -14.12
N ASN A 111 22.82 2.89 -13.59
CA ASN A 111 23.30 2.79 -12.21
C ASN A 111 22.23 3.19 -11.14
N GLU A 112 20.96 2.83 -11.35
CA GLU A 112 19.87 3.01 -10.40
C GLU A 112 19.81 1.81 -9.46
N THR A 113 19.82 2.14 -8.17
CA THR A 113 20.08 1.26 -7.03
C THR A 113 19.17 0.03 -6.99
N ASP A 114 19.68 -1.09 -6.48
CA ASP A 114 18.95 -2.37 -6.27
C ASP A 114 17.54 -2.22 -5.69
N GLN A 115 17.32 -1.15 -4.92
CA GLN A 115 16.05 -0.73 -4.32
C GLN A 115 14.95 -0.42 -5.36
N ALA A 116 15.26 0.33 -6.42
CA ALA A 116 14.25 0.68 -7.44
C ALA A 116 13.78 -0.56 -8.19
N CYS A 117 14.71 -1.46 -8.53
CA CYS A 117 14.39 -2.75 -9.14
C CYS A 117 13.52 -3.62 -8.21
N LEU A 118 13.84 -3.65 -6.91
CA LEU A 118 13.08 -4.41 -5.93
C LEU A 118 11.66 -3.87 -5.74
N PHE A 119 11.49 -2.55 -5.77
CA PHE A 119 10.17 -1.93 -5.68
C PHE A 119 9.31 -2.21 -6.92
N THR A 120 9.90 -2.10 -8.12
CA THR A 120 9.24 -2.51 -9.37
C THR A 120 8.84 -3.99 -9.33
N PHE A 121 9.71 -4.85 -8.82
CA PHE A 121 9.41 -6.27 -8.67
C PHE A 121 8.24 -6.53 -7.71
N PHE A 122 8.25 -5.85 -6.56
CA PHE A 122 7.13 -5.88 -5.62
C PHE A 122 5.82 -5.47 -6.30
N LEU A 123 5.77 -4.32 -6.98
CA LEU A 123 4.55 -3.87 -7.66
C LEU A 123 4.07 -4.87 -8.72
N ALA A 124 5.00 -5.52 -9.42
CA ALA A 124 4.66 -6.54 -10.41
C ALA A 124 4.03 -7.78 -9.75
N LEU A 125 4.61 -8.30 -8.67
CA LEU A 125 4.01 -9.42 -7.92
C LEU A 125 2.67 -9.02 -7.29
N PHE A 126 2.59 -7.81 -6.74
CA PHE A 126 1.44 -7.32 -6.00
C PHE A 126 0.23 -7.03 -6.89
N PHE A 127 0.40 -6.56 -8.13
CA PHE A 127 -0.73 -6.22 -9.02
C PHE A 127 -0.90 -7.13 -10.24
N LEU A 128 0.15 -7.83 -10.66
CA LEU A 128 0.17 -8.67 -11.85
C LEU A 128 0.74 -10.06 -11.60
N GLY A 129 0.97 -10.46 -10.35
CA GLY A 129 1.51 -11.78 -10.01
C GLY A 129 0.70 -12.93 -10.60
N ASN A 130 -0.64 -12.85 -10.60
CA ASN A 130 -1.47 -13.90 -11.18
C ASN A 130 -1.38 -13.98 -12.72
N ASP A 131 -1.09 -12.87 -13.39
CA ASP A 131 -1.05 -12.80 -14.86
C ASP A 131 0.35 -13.04 -15.42
N LEU A 132 1.37 -12.50 -14.75
CA LEU A 132 2.77 -12.58 -15.17
C LEU A 132 3.53 -13.74 -14.52
N PHE A 133 3.13 -14.13 -13.30
CA PHE A 133 3.88 -15.04 -12.43
C PHE A 133 3.00 -16.08 -11.70
N PRO A 134 2.02 -16.74 -12.38
CA PRO A 134 1.07 -17.64 -11.73
C PRO A 134 1.71 -18.85 -11.03
N GLU A 135 2.95 -19.18 -11.38
CA GLU A 135 3.77 -20.20 -10.75
C GLU A 135 4.38 -19.78 -9.42
N ILE A 136 4.57 -18.46 -9.18
CA ILE A 136 5.19 -17.97 -7.96
C ILE A 136 4.16 -18.05 -6.83
N LYS A 137 4.52 -18.83 -5.82
CA LYS A 137 3.63 -19.14 -4.71
C LYS A 137 4.28 -18.88 -3.36
N HIS A 138 3.43 -18.57 -2.37
CA HIS A 138 3.76 -18.62 -0.96
C HIS A 138 2.97 -19.78 -0.35
N GLU A 139 3.67 -20.82 0.13
CA GLU A 139 3.05 -22.01 0.73
C GLU A 139 1.92 -22.67 -0.12
N GLY A 140 1.99 -22.54 -1.45
CA GLY A 140 1.00 -23.11 -2.39
C GLY A 140 -0.10 -22.14 -2.83
N GLU A 141 -0.24 -20.99 -2.15
CA GLU A 141 -1.09 -19.87 -2.54
C GLU A 141 -0.40 -18.97 -3.57
N SER A 142 -1.16 -18.28 -4.42
CA SER A 142 -0.62 -17.22 -5.27
C SER A 142 0.12 -16.17 -4.43
N ILE A 143 1.32 -15.78 -4.88
CA ILE A 143 2.07 -14.70 -4.22
C ILE A 143 1.33 -13.36 -4.28
N GLN A 144 0.55 -13.11 -5.33
CA GLN A 144 -0.22 -11.87 -5.45
C GLN A 144 -1.29 -11.82 -4.37
N ASP A 145 -2.10 -12.88 -4.29
CA ASP A 145 -3.22 -12.97 -3.38
C ASP A 145 -2.72 -12.87 -1.93
N PHE A 146 -1.66 -13.63 -1.60
CA PHE A 146 -1.02 -13.59 -0.29
C PHE A 146 -0.57 -12.17 0.10
N LEU A 147 0.17 -11.47 -0.77
CA LEU A 147 0.65 -10.12 -0.47
C LEU A 147 -0.50 -9.11 -0.31
N GLN A 148 -1.51 -9.18 -1.18
CA GLN A 148 -2.67 -8.29 -1.11
C GLN A 148 -3.50 -8.55 0.16
N GLU A 149 -3.75 -9.81 0.50
CA GLU A 149 -4.49 -10.20 1.70
C GLU A 149 -3.78 -9.71 2.97
N GLN A 150 -2.47 -9.93 3.08
CA GLN A 150 -1.69 -9.48 4.23
C GLN A 150 -1.70 -7.95 4.39
N CYS A 151 -1.64 -7.20 3.28
CA CYS A 151 -1.81 -5.75 3.30
C CYS A 151 -3.21 -5.35 3.79
N ILE A 152 -4.26 -5.99 3.26
CA ILE A 152 -5.64 -5.71 3.66
C ILE A 152 -5.87 -6.04 5.13
N PHE A 153 -5.34 -7.18 5.62
CA PHE A 153 -5.47 -7.60 7.01
C PHE A 153 -4.76 -6.65 7.96
N ALA A 154 -3.58 -6.15 7.63
CA ALA A 154 -2.91 -5.10 8.41
C ALA A 154 -3.78 -3.84 8.54
N MET A 155 -4.28 -3.31 7.43
CA MET A 155 -5.11 -2.09 7.44
C MET A 155 -6.45 -2.31 8.14
N LYS A 156 -7.05 -3.50 7.98
CA LYS A 156 -8.26 -3.91 8.69
C LYS A 156 -8.04 -4.04 10.18
N HIS A 157 -6.89 -4.57 10.59
CA HIS A 157 -6.52 -4.66 11.99
C HIS A 157 -6.32 -3.28 12.60
N ALA A 158 -5.63 -2.37 11.90
CA ALA A 158 -5.49 -0.97 12.32
C ALA A 158 -6.87 -0.30 12.49
N ALA A 159 -7.75 -0.38 11.49
CA ALA A 159 -9.12 0.15 11.56
C ALA A 159 -9.90 -0.40 12.76
N ARG A 160 -9.82 -1.73 12.99
CA ARG A 160 -10.47 -2.39 14.13
C ARG A 160 -9.93 -1.88 15.46
N ARG A 161 -8.63 -1.62 15.56
CA ARG A 161 -7.97 -1.18 16.79
C ARG A 161 -8.23 0.29 17.13
N LEU A 162 -8.44 1.10 16.09
CA LEU A 162 -8.69 2.54 16.15
C LEU A 162 -10.19 2.89 16.20
N LYS A 163 -11.09 1.90 16.09
CA LYS A 163 -12.56 2.07 16.02
C LYS A 163 -13.25 2.90 17.12
N LYS A 164 -12.55 3.18 18.23
CA LYS A 164 -13.10 3.99 19.34
C LYS A 164 -12.96 5.49 19.08
N ASN A 165 -12.06 5.90 18.18
CA ASN A 165 -11.88 7.29 17.79
C ASN A 165 -12.99 7.65 16.79
N THR A 166 -13.84 8.63 17.14
CA THR A 166 -15.01 8.96 16.31
C THR A 166 -14.69 9.90 15.15
N ASN A 167 -13.47 10.45 15.13
CA ASN A 167 -12.97 11.33 14.08
C ASN A 167 -12.42 10.60 12.85
N ILE A 168 -12.39 9.26 12.82
CA ILE A 168 -11.96 8.51 11.64
C ILE A 168 -13.13 8.42 10.66
N GLU A 169 -13.00 9.05 9.48
CA GLU A 169 -14.04 8.99 8.44
C GLU A 169 -13.91 7.75 7.55
N GLY A 170 -12.70 7.21 7.39
CA GLY A 170 -12.45 6.04 6.56
C GLY A 170 -11.06 6.08 5.94
N PHE A 171 -10.95 5.70 4.66
CA PHE A 171 -9.68 5.53 3.95
C PHE A 171 -9.53 6.50 2.76
N TYR A 172 -8.29 6.89 2.49
CA TYR A 172 -7.87 7.62 1.31
C TYR A 172 -6.84 6.82 0.52
N PHE A 173 -7.15 6.52 -0.74
CA PHE A 173 -6.20 5.91 -1.67
C PHE A 173 -5.40 7.02 -2.36
N SER A 174 -4.16 7.20 -1.92
CA SER A 174 -3.25 8.19 -2.49
C SER A 174 -2.86 7.84 -3.93
N LYS A 175 -2.19 8.79 -4.60
CA LYS A 175 -1.57 8.60 -5.91
C LYS A 175 -0.74 7.31 -6.03
N MET A 176 -0.16 6.82 -4.94
CA MET A 176 0.63 5.59 -4.96
C MET A 176 -0.20 4.36 -5.37
N LEU A 177 -1.51 4.41 -5.11
CA LEU A 177 -2.50 3.42 -5.55
C LEU A 177 -3.28 3.92 -6.78
N SER A 178 -2.67 4.76 -7.63
CA SER A 178 -3.24 5.12 -8.94
C SER A 178 -2.65 4.26 -10.05
N GLU A 179 -3.46 4.03 -11.08
CA GLU A 179 -3.06 3.30 -12.26
C GLU A 179 -1.85 3.94 -12.96
N GLU A 180 -1.77 5.28 -13.01
CA GLU A 180 -0.66 5.96 -13.68
C GLU A 180 0.65 5.81 -12.90
N PHE A 181 0.58 5.88 -11.57
CA PHE A 181 1.75 5.66 -10.73
C PHE A 181 2.27 4.23 -10.94
N ILE A 182 1.40 3.23 -10.76
CA ILE A 182 1.80 1.83 -10.84
C ILE A 182 2.30 1.49 -12.25
N TYR A 183 1.55 1.89 -13.31
CA TYR A 183 1.95 1.68 -14.69
C TYR A 183 3.33 2.27 -15.00
N SER A 184 3.67 3.43 -14.42
CA SER A 184 4.99 4.05 -14.66
C SER A 184 6.18 3.20 -14.21
N TYR A 185 6.00 2.32 -13.22
CA TYR A 185 7.04 1.41 -12.73
C TYR A 185 7.08 0.09 -13.51
N ILE A 186 5.92 -0.43 -13.93
CA ILE A 186 5.82 -1.81 -14.45
C ILE A 186 5.64 -1.91 -15.97
N LYS A 187 5.37 -0.82 -16.68
CA LYS A 187 5.13 -0.80 -18.14
C LYS A 187 6.23 -1.45 -18.99
N ASP A 188 7.46 -1.41 -18.49
CA ASP A 188 8.64 -1.90 -19.20
C ASP A 188 9.01 -3.34 -18.79
N ILE A 189 8.21 -3.97 -17.89
CA ILE A 189 8.34 -5.38 -17.57
C ILE A 189 7.78 -6.17 -18.75
N HIS A 190 8.69 -6.70 -19.55
CA HIS A 190 8.35 -7.28 -20.84
C HIS A 190 8.27 -8.81 -20.81
N SER A 191 9.04 -9.49 -19.97
CA SER A 191 8.98 -10.94 -19.77
C SER A 191 9.94 -11.34 -18.65
N ILE A 192 9.65 -12.45 -17.96
CA ILE A 192 10.64 -13.18 -17.17
C ILE A 192 10.69 -14.60 -17.76
N GLN A 193 11.88 -15.09 -18.10
CA GLN A 193 12.03 -16.48 -18.51
C GLN A 193 11.98 -17.39 -17.29
N LEU A 194 11.19 -18.47 -17.33
CA LEU A 194 11.24 -19.53 -16.32
C LEU A 194 11.98 -20.74 -16.90
N LYS A 195 12.46 -21.64 -16.03
CA LYS A 195 13.53 -22.64 -16.25
C LYS A 195 13.37 -23.64 -17.42
N ASN A 196 12.34 -23.52 -18.26
CA ASN A 196 12.00 -24.49 -19.31
C ASN A 196 11.86 -23.94 -20.74
N ASN A 197 12.36 -22.73 -21.07
CA ASN A 197 12.30 -22.15 -22.43
C ASN A 197 10.89 -21.96 -23.04
N GLU A 198 9.82 -22.25 -22.30
CA GLU A 198 8.47 -21.83 -22.67
C GLU A 198 8.33 -20.35 -22.37
N ARG A 199 8.63 -19.53 -23.39
CA ARG A 199 8.24 -18.12 -23.42
C ARG A 199 6.71 -18.09 -23.38
N SER A 200 6.11 -17.73 -22.25
CA SER A 200 4.73 -17.30 -22.24
C SER A 200 4.60 -16.10 -23.18
N GLU A 201 3.53 -16.06 -23.97
CA GLU A 201 3.25 -14.91 -24.83
C GLU A 201 3.36 -13.62 -24.02
N LYS A 202 4.04 -12.64 -24.60
CA LYS A 202 4.37 -11.37 -23.95
C LYS A 202 3.07 -10.68 -23.53
N LEU A 203 2.67 -10.79 -22.25
CA LEU A 203 1.52 -10.04 -21.74
C LEU A 203 1.76 -8.56 -22.05
N VAL A 204 0.85 -7.96 -22.82
CA VAL A 204 0.93 -6.53 -23.10
C VAL A 204 0.38 -5.80 -21.89
N ILE A 205 1.27 -5.25 -21.08
CA ILE A 205 0.89 -4.41 -19.95
C ILE A 205 0.34 -3.10 -20.52
N SER A 206 -0.97 -2.89 -20.41
CA SER A 206 -1.65 -1.66 -20.81
C SER A 206 -2.10 -0.85 -19.59
N PRO A 207 -2.27 0.48 -19.69
CA PRO A 207 -2.84 1.29 -18.62
C PRO A 207 -4.22 0.78 -18.15
N GLU A 208 -5.06 0.27 -19.06
CA GLU A 208 -6.39 -0.25 -18.76
C GLU A 208 -6.34 -1.55 -17.94
N LEU A 209 -5.37 -2.42 -18.24
CA LEU A 209 -5.11 -3.62 -17.43
C LEU A 209 -4.72 -3.22 -16.00
N ILE A 210 -3.77 -2.29 -15.86
CA ILE A 210 -3.34 -1.82 -14.54
C ILE A 210 -4.49 -1.17 -13.78
N LYS A 211 -5.28 -0.34 -14.46
CA LYS A 211 -6.47 0.27 -13.87
C LYS A 211 -7.42 -0.78 -13.32
N THR A 212 -7.69 -1.83 -14.09
CA THR A 212 -8.55 -2.94 -13.64
C THR A 212 -8.00 -3.61 -12.38
N LYS A 213 -6.71 -3.96 -12.36
CA LYS A 213 -6.07 -4.62 -11.20
C LYS A 213 -6.05 -3.73 -9.95
N VAL A 214 -5.84 -2.44 -10.12
CA VAL A 214 -5.86 -1.46 -9.03
C VAL A 214 -7.28 -1.27 -8.48
N ASP A 215 -8.28 -1.19 -9.36
CA ASP A 215 -9.69 -1.06 -8.96
C ASP A 215 -10.18 -2.33 -8.26
N ASP A 216 -9.79 -3.51 -8.73
CA ASP A 216 -10.10 -4.80 -8.09
C ASP A 216 -9.49 -4.86 -6.67
N PHE A 217 -8.22 -4.48 -6.51
CA PHE A 217 -7.58 -4.40 -5.20
C PHE A 217 -8.33 -3.42 -4.26
N LYS A 218 -8.65 -2.21 -4.74
CA LYS A 218 -9.42 -1.22 -3.95
C LYS A 218 -10.81 -1.73 -3.57
N LEU A 219 -11.47 -2.47 -4.46
CA LEU A 219 -12.78 -3.07 -4.21
C LEU A 219 -12.69 -4.17 -3.15
N CYS A 220 -11.72 -5.09 -3.27
CA CYS A 220 -11.45 -6.12 -2.27
C CYS A 220 -11.13 -5.50 -0.90
N PHE A 221 -10.24 -4.51 -0.88
CA PHE A 221 -9.90 -3.74 0.31
C PHE A 221 -11.15 -3.14 0.97
N LYS A 222 -11.97 -2.42 0.20
CA LYS A 222 -13.21 -1.80 0.68
C LYS A 222 -14.17 -2.84 1.26
N ASN A 223 -14.38 -3.95 0.55
CA ASN A 223 -15.30 -5.01 0.96
C ASN A 223 -14.86 -5.66 2.28
N GLU A 224 -13.55 -5.86 2.48
CA GLU A 224 -13.04 -6.44 3.73
C GLU A 224 -13.19 -5.50 4.94
N ILE A 225 -13.08 -4.19 4.73
CA ILE A 225 -13.21 -3.19 5.79
C ILE A 225 -14.69 -2.95 6.15
N ILE A 226 -15.56 -2.77 5.16
CA ILE A 226 -16.99 -2.45 5.37
C ILE A 226 -17.73 -3.51 6.16
N LYS A 227 -17.33 -4.80 6.06
CA LYS A 227 -17.88 -5.91 6.86
C LYS A 227 -17.94 -5.62 8.37
N LYS A 228 -17.11 -4.71 8.89
CA LYS A 228 -17.08 -4.30 10.30
C LYS A 228 -17.16 -2.78 10.51
N HIS A 229 -17.11 -1.99 9.44
CA HIS A 229 -17.01 -0.52 9.45
C HIS A 229 -17.82 0.09 8.30
N ASP A 230 -19.14 -0.12 8.30
CA ASP A 230 -20.06 0.32 7.25
C ASP A 230 -20.14 1.84 7.04
N HIS A 231 -19.83 2.62 8.07
CA HIS A 231 -19.75 4.08 8.03
C HIS A 231 -18.49 4.63 7.35
N PHE A 232 -17.47 3.79 7.07
CA PHE A 232 -16.23 4.28 6.48
C PHE A 232 -16.42 4.72 5.03
N VAL A 233 -15.94 5.93 4.72
CA VAL A 233 -15.84 6.43 3.35
C VAL A 233 -14.51 6.03 2.73
N PHE A 234 -14.51 5.86 1.40
CA PHE A 234 -13.30 5.52 0.63
C PHE A 234 -13.15 6.58 -0.46
N LYS A 235 -12.06 7.35 -0.38
CA LYS A 235 -11.76 8.47 -1.28
C LYS A 235 -10.48 8.21 -2.06
N SER A 236 -10.28 8.89 -3.18
CA SER A 236 -9.04 8.81 -3.99
C SER A 236 -8.71 10.17 -4.61
N ASP A 237 -7.47 10.38 -5.05
CA ASP A 237 -7.06 11.62 -5.75
C ASP A 237 -7.91 11.95 -6.99
N THR A 238 -8.63 10.95 -7.52
CA THR A 238 -9.44 11.01 -8.74
C THR A 238 -10.93 11.27 -8.50
N ASN A 239 -11.42 11.30 -7.24
CA ASN A 239 -12.83 11.46 -6.88
C ASN A 239 -13.07 12.44 -5.72
#